data_AF-A0A520WDU0-F1
#
_entry.id   AF-A0A520WDU0-F1
#
_cell.length_a   1.000
_cell.length_b   1.000
_cell.length_c   1.000
_cell.angle_alpha   90.00
_cell.angle_beta   90.00
_cell.angle_gamma   90.00
#
_symmetry.space_group_name_H-M   'P 1'
#
loop_
_entity.id
_entity.type
_entity.pdbx_description
1 polymer ?
#
loop_
_entity_poly.entity_id
_entity_poly.type
_entity_poly.pdbx_seq_one_letter_code
_entity_poly.pdbx_strand_id
1 'polypeptide(L)' 'MTVQHFKETINGYQYEIAVTPTQGNRWRAYLVRNAGGPGALMPFYGGTPKEAVTSLVSWLSLAHRVATDSV' A
#
# COMPACT_ATOMS: atom_id res chain seq x y z
N MET A 1 -18.49 6.30 2.66
CA MET A 1 -17.56 5.60 1.74
C MET A 1 -16.93 4.45 2.50
N THR A 2 -17.01 3.22 1.99
CA THR A 2 -16.51 2.02 2.68
C THR A 2 -15.01 1.89 2.47
N VAL A 3 -14.24 1.81 3.57
CA VAL A 3 -12.80 1.54 3.54
C VAL A 3 -12.59 0.04 3.73
N GLN A 4 -11.88 -0.60 2.80
CA GLN A 4 -11.47 -2.00 2.91
C GLN A 4 -10.05 -2.09 3.45
N HIS A 5 -9.80 -3.01 4.38
CA HIS A 5 -8.49 -3.20 4.99
C HIS A 5 -7.90 -4.56 4.60
N PHE A 6 -6.61 -4.57 4.30
CA PHE A 6 -5.83 -5.75 3.94
C PHE A 6 -4.60 -5.81 4.83
N LYS A 7 -4.24 -7.03 5.25
CA LYS A 7 -3.00 -7.28 6.00
C LYS A 7 -2.08 -8.08 5.11
N GLU A 8 -0.89 -7.56 4.87
CA GLU A 8 0.12 -8.17 4.00
C GLU A 8 1.44 -8.29 4.74
N THR A 9 2.14 -9.40 4.57
CA THR A 9 3.47 -9.59 5.15
C THR A 9 4.51 -9.51 4.04
N ILE A 10 5.39 -8.51 4.09
CA ILE A 10 6.40 -8.25 3.06
C ILE A 10 7.77 -8.29 3.71
N ASN A 11 8.60 -9.28 3.32
CA ASN A 11 9.93 -9.52 3.89
C ASN A 11 9.94 -9.58 5.43
N GLY A 12 8.92 -10.20 6.03
CA GLY A 12 8.78 -10.32 7.48
C GLY A 12 8.14 -9.11 8.18
N TYR A 13 7.89 -8.01 7.47
CA TYR A 13 7.21 -6.83 8.01
C TYR A 13 5.71 -6.91 7.71
N GLN A 14 4.88 -6.79 8.75
CA GLN A 14 3.42 -6.74 8.59
C GLN A 14 2.98 -5.32 8.23
N TYR A 15 2.29 -5.20 7.10
CA TYR A 15 1.71 -3.99 6.58
C TYR A 15 0.19 -4.05 6.65
N GLU A 16 -0.42 -2.96 7.11
CA GLU A 16 -1.86 -2.75 7.00
C GLU A 16 -2.12 -1.78 5.85
N ILE A 17 -2.93 -2.21 4.88
CA ILE A 17 -3.26 -1.47 3.67
C ILE A 17 -4.75 -1.14 3.72
N ALA A 18 -5.08 0.15 3.62
CA ALA A 18 -6.44 0.61 3.44
C ALA A 18 -6.70 0.92 1.96
N VAL A 19 -7.92 0.61 1.52
CA VAL A 19 -8.39 0.81 0.15
C VAL A 19 -9.71 1.54 0.17
N THR A 20 -9.79 2.64 -0.58
CA THR A 20 -10.97 3.50 -0.65
C THR A 20 -11.38 3.77 -2.08
N PRO A 21 -12.68 3.84 -2.39
CA PRO A 21 -13.13 4.30 -3.70
C PRO A 21 -12.85 5.80 -3.85
N THR A 22 -12.46 6.22 -5.05
CA THR A 22 -12.27 7.62 -5.44
C THR A 22 -13.26 8.03 -6.51
N GLN A 23 -13.29 9.32 -6.84
CA GLN A 23 -14.04 9.81 -7.99
C GLN A 23 -13.55 9.13 -9.28
N GLY A 24 -14.47 8.88 -10.21
CA GLY A 24 -14.15 8.27 -11.52
C GLY A 24 -14.03 6.75 -11.54
N ASN A 25 -14.69 6.03 -10.62
CA ASN A 25 -14.70 4.56 -10.57
C ASN A 25 -13.29 3.95 -10.40
N ARG A 26 -12.44 4.62 -9.62
CA ARG A 26 -11.09 4.15 -9.29
C ARG A 26 -11.00 3.86 -7.79
N TRP A 27 -10.00 3.07 -7.45
CA TRP A 27 -9.70 2.69 -6.08
C TRP A 27 -8.31 3.17 -5.71
N ARG A 28 -8.16 3.64 -4.48
CA ARG A 28 -6.91 4.15 -3.92
C ARG A 28 -6.47 3.25 -2.78
N ALA A 29 -5.28 2.65 -2.89
CA ALA A 29 -4.63 1.87 -1.84
C ALA A 29 -3.51 2.69 -1.17
N TYR A 30 -3.44 2.63 0.16
CA TYR A 30 -2.42 3.31 0.95
C TYR A 30 -2.13 2.55 2.25
N LEU A 31 -0.93 2.70 2.81
CA LEU A 31 -0.60 2.12 4.12
C LEU A 31 -1.34 2.86 5.24
N VAL A 32 -1.93 2.09 6.15
CA VAL A 32 -2.41 2.59 7.44
C VAL A 32 -1.20 2.74 8.34
N ARG A 33 -0.79 3.97 8.62
CA ARG A 33 0.25 4.24 9.61
C ARG A 33 -0.39 4.46 10.97
N ASN A 34 0.03 3.69 11.97
CA ASN A 34 -0.09 4.10 13.36
C ASN A 34 0.85 5.31 13.57
N ALA A 35 0.31 6.39 14.11
CA ALA A 35 0.91 7.72 14.25
C ALA A 35 2.47 7.79 14.29
N GLY A 36 3.06 8.58 13.40
CA GLY A 36 4.37 9.22 13.64
C GLY A 36 5.59 8.82 12.79
N GLY A 37 5.49 7.90 11.83
CA GLY A 37 6.63 7.56 10.95
C GLY A 37 6.73 8.43 9.68
N PRO A 38 7.95 8.77 9.18
CA PRO A 38 8.13 9.63 8.02
C PRO A 38 7.74 8.93 6.71
N GLY A 39 7.13 9.71 5.81
CA GLY A 39 6.94 9.38 4.41
C GLY A 39 5.50 9.01 4.07
N ALA A 40 4.73 10.01 3.63
CA ALA A 40 3.55 9.78 2.82
C ALA A 40 3.95 8.90 1.63
N LEU A 41 3.66 7.61 1.71
CA LEU A 41 3.81 6.73 0.56
C LEU A 41 2.73 7.13 -0.43
N MET A 42 3.16 7.46 -1.65
CA MET A 42 2.26 7.79 -2.74
C MET A 42 1.18 6.71 -2.82
N PRO A 43 -0.10 7.08 -2.82
CA PRO A 43 -1.16 6.10 -2.93
C PRO A 43 -1.17 5.50 -4.35
N PHE A 44 -1.43 4.20 -4.43
CA PHE A 44 -1.59 3.52 -5.72
C PHE A 44 -3.05 3.49 -6.12
N TYR A 45 -3.30 3.60 -7.44
CA TYR A 45 -4.65 3.62 -7.99
C TYR A 45 -4.88 2.42 -8.91
N GLY A 46 -6.07 1.83 -8.84
CA GLY A 46 -6.51 0.71 -9.68
C GLY A 46 -7.97 0.86 -10.12
N GLY A 47 -8.37 0.09 -11.14
CA GLY A 47 -9.78 -0.03 -11.53
C GLY A 47 -10.58 -0.88 -10.54
N THR A 48 -9.89 -1.72 -9.77
CA THR A 48 -10.46 -2.53 -8.68
C THR A 48 -9.69 -2.33 -7.37
N PRO A 49 -10.30 -2.65 -6.21
CA PRO A 49 -9.59 -2.60 -4.93
C PRO A 49 -8.34 -3.48 -4.96
N LYS A 50 -8.45 -4.68 -5.54
CA LYS A 50 -7.38 -5.67 -5.61
C LYS A 50 -6.21 -5.20 -6.47
N GLU A 51 -6.47 -4.56 -7.61
CA GLU A 51 -5.42 -3.97 -8.45
C GLU A 51 -4.62 -2.91 -7.69
N ALA A 52 -5.30 -2.00 -7.00
CA ALA A 52 -4.64 -0.95 -6.23
C ALA A 52 -3.74 -1.54 -5.12
N VAL A 53 -4.19 -2.59 -4.44
CA VAL A 53 -3.40 -3.33 -3.43
C VAL A 53 -2.19 -4.01 -4.07
N THR A 54 -2.37 -4.73 -5.19
CA THR A 54 -1.28 -5.44 -5.87
C THR A 54 -0.17 -4.47 -6.29
N SER A 55 -0.51 -3.31 -6.84
CA SER A 55 0.48 -2.28 -7.22
C SER A 55 1.26 -1.77 -6.01
N LEU A 56 0.58 -1.50 -4.88
CA LEU A 56 1.22 -1.07 -3.64
C LEU A 56 2.16 -2.14 -3.07
N VAL A 57 1.71 -3.40 -3.01
CA VAL A 57 2.51 -4.54 -2.50
C VAL A 57 3.75 -4.79 -3.37
N SER A 58 3.59 -4.70 -4.69
CA SER A 58 4.71 -4.87 -5.64
C SER A 58 5.77 -3.79 -5.43
N TRP A 59 5.34 -2.54 -5.29
CA TRP A 59 6.25 -1.43 -5.00
C TRP A 59 6.92 -1.56 -3.62
N LEU A 60 6.19 -1.95 -2.57
CA LEU A 60 6.78 -2.20 -1.24
C LEU A 60 7.83 -3.31 -1.27
N SER A 61 7.54 -4.39 -2.01
CA SER A 61 8.47 -5.50 -2.17
C SER A 61 9.76 -5.07 -2.88
N LEU A 62 9.67 -4.19 -3.87
CA LEU A 62 10.81 -3.58 -4.56
C LEU A 62 11.59 -2.63 -3.65
N ALA A 63 10.89 -1.72 -2.95
CA ALA A 63 11.50 -0.74 -2.05
C ALA A 63 12.28 -1.43 -0.92
N HIS A 64 11.76 -2.54 -0.39
CA HIS A 64 12.47 -3.33 0.61
C HIS A 64 13.73 -4.00 0.07
N ARG A 65 13.74 -4.46 -1.20
CA ARG A 65 14.95 -5.03 -1.79
C ARG A 65 16.06 -3.98 -1.89
N VAL A 66 15.75 -2.79 -2.38
CA VAL A 66 16.72 -1.69 -2.50
C VAL A 66 17.27 -1.26 -1.13
N ALA A 67 16.42 -1.21 -0.10
CA ALA A 67 16.85 -0.87 1.26
C ALA A 67 17.76 -1.95 1.88
N THR A 68 17.60 -3.22 1.49
CA THR A 68 18.41 -4.34 2.01
C THR A 68 19.74 -4.49 1.26
N ASP A 69 19.81 -4.05 0.00
CA ASP A 69 20.98 -4.16 -0.88
C ASP A 69 21.99 -3.00 -0.72
N SER A 70 21.70 -2.03 0.15
CA SER A 70 22.57 -0.87 0.41
C SER A 70 23.61 -1.11 1.53
N VAL A 71 24.07 -2.35 1.73
CA VAL A 71 25.04 -2.74 2.79
C VAL A 71 26.36 -3.18 2.19
#